data_AF-A0A2E8A3B6-F1
#
_entry.id   AF-A0A2E8A3B6-F1
#
_cell.length_a   1.000
_cell.length_b   1.000
_cell.length_c   1.000
_cell.angle_alpha   90.00
_cell.angle_beta   90.00
_cell.angle_gamma   90.00
#
_symmetry.space_group_name_H-M   'P 1'
#
loop_
_entity.id
_entity.type
_entity.pdbx_description
1 polymer ?
#
loop_
_entity_poly.entity_id
_entity_poly.type
_entity_poly.pdbx_seq_one_letter_code
_entity_poly.pdbx_strand_id
1 'polypeptide(L)'
;MQLSDPGSGKSPMAVLFLVVLVDMLGFTIVIPFLTYFIQDLASGQGITDVGSRDLWVGIIIAVYSLAQFLFTPVLGSMSDRVGRRPVLMFGLVSNSIFFVVFGLSNSLEMAIVARFLAGAGNGNIAVARAYIGDISESSMVARRMGMIGAAFGLGFMIGPFIGGILSDPASGIGGPFDTSFWASHEYLLPCLFSSMLSLVSLTLAYYWLEESLPVEKRGMSDGVSPIARLSGTMSSIIGILRLPTVSTLVIVNFLFLMGFSMMHGTFILFTAMSPENGGLGWDEMDNGWIFAFIGLLGVIIQGGLIGPLSDRFGMKRLMLLGTVLCGLGISSLPYVPSEASWLILGSSAGLAIGNGLFSPTQSSLLTFEAQVGGHELGMVMGAQEGYGALARIIGPLLAAYLWSVTVEGSGIWTYHTCFRASGVVFLMALVLQFNLKLNGEPPSRGTTAQEE
;
A
#
# COMPACT_ATOMS: atom_id res chain seq x y z
N MET A 1 -4.26 13.75 -34.69
CA MET A 1 -5.25 14.76 -34.27
C MET A 1 -6.60 14.33 -34.83
N GLN A 2 -7.34 13.54 -34.06
CA GLN A 2 -8.76 13.28 -34.27
C GLN A 2 -9.40 13.59 -32.92
N LEU A 3 -10.11 14.71 -32.87
CA LEU A 3 -10.92 15.13 -31.75
C LEU A 3 -12.04 14.10 -31.59
N SER A 4 -12.01 13.35 -30.49
CA SER A 4 -13.12 12.51 -30.06
C SER A 4 -14.33 13.38 -29.74
N ASP A 5 -15.47 12.97 -30.31
CA ASP A 5 -16.82 13.49 -30.19
C ASP A 5 -17.22 13.91 -28.74
N PRO A 6 -17.71 15.14 -28.48
CA PRO A 6 -18.13 15.60 -27.16
C PRO A 6 -19.57 15.17 -26.85
N GLY A 7 -19.88 13.87 -26.92
CA GLY A 7 -21.23 13.34 -26.72
C GLY A 7 -21.29 11.97 -26.03
N SER A 8 -21.71 11.95 -24.76
CA SER A 8 -22.28 10.80 -24.02
C SER A 8 -21.39 9.62 -23.53
N GLY A 9 -20.08 9.63 -23.77
CA GLY A 9 -19.17 8.65 -23.16
C GLY A 9 -18.74 9.04 -21.73
N LYS A 10 -18.76 8.12 -20.77
CA LYS A 10 -18.14 8.35 -19.45
C LYS A 10 -16.66 8.65 -19.65
N SER A 11 -16.13 9.69 -19.00
CA SER A 11 -14.70 10.05 -19.11
C SER A 11 -13.80 8.83 -18.83
N PRO A 12 -12.90 8.43 -19.75
CA PRO A 12 -12.01 7.27 -19.56
C PRO A 12 -11.21 7.35 -18.25
N MET A 13 -10.89 8.57 -17.80
CA MET A 13 -10.25 8.82 -16.51
C MET A 13 -11.15 8.49 -15.31
N ALA A 14 -12.45 8.80 -15.39
CA ALA A 14 -13.40 8.47 -14.33
C ALA A 14 -13.63 6.97 -14.23
N VAL A 15 -13.68 6.27 -15.37
CA VAL A 15 -13.78 4.81 -15.41
C VAL A 15 -12.52 4.17 -14.82
N LEU A 16 -11.33 4.61 -15.24
CA LEU A 16 -10.07 4.12 -14.68
C LEU A 16 -9.99 4.36 -13.17
N PHE A 17 -10.36 5.56 -12.71
CA PHE A 17 -10.40 5.88 -11.28
C PHE A 17 -11.32 4.92 -10.52
N LEU A 18 -12.53 4.67 -11.04
CA LEU A 18 -13.47 3.76 -10.40
C LEU A 18 -12.94 2.31 -10.36
N VAL A 19 -12.34 1.83 -11.45
CA VAL A 19 -11.71 0.49 -11.50
C VAL A 19 -10.60 0.38 -10.45
N VAL A 20 -9.72 1.37 -10.37
CA VAL A 20 -8.62 1.39 -9.38
C VAL A 20 -9.17 1.49 -7.97
N LEU A 21 -10.16 2.34 -7.72
CA LEU A 21 -10.79 2.50 -6.40
C LEU A 21 -11.39 1.18 -5.91
N VAL A 22 -12.20 0.53 -6.74
CA VAL A 22 -12.86 -0.73 -6.38
C VAL A 22 -11.84 -1.87 -6.20
N ASP A 23 -10.75 -1.90 -6.98
CA ASP A 23 -9.63 -2.83 -6.77
C ASP A 23 -8.92 -2.56 -5.42
N MET A 24 -8.69 -1.29 -5.07
CA MET A 24 -8.09 -0.92 -3.78
C MET A 24 -8.98 -1.26 -2.59
N LEU A 25 -10.31 -1.15 -2.72
CA LEU A 25 -11.25 -1.62 -1.70
C LEU A 25 -11.11 -3.13 -1.47
N GLY A 26 -11.15 -3.92 -2.55
CA GLY A 26 -10.98 -5.37 -2.48
C GLY A 26 -9.67 -5.79 -1.82
N PHE A 27 -8.57 -5.12 -2.14
CA PHE A 27 -7.26 -5.38 -1.54
C PHE A 27 -7.19 -5.05 -0.04
N THR A 28 -7.76 -3.91 0.37
CA THR A 28 -7.64 -3.39 1.75
C THR A 28 -8.58 -4.05 2.74
N ILE A 29 -9.67 -4.70 2.26
CA ILE A 29 -10.56 -5.54 3.08
C ILE A 29 -9.80 -6.64 3.82
N VAL A 30 -8.69 -7.14 3.27
CA VAL A 30 -7.91 -8.23 3.89
C VAL A 30 -7.19 -7.79 5.16
N ILE A 31 -6.87 -6.50 5.32
CA ILE A 31 -5.99 -5.98 6.37
C ILE A 31 -6.42 -6.36 7.81
N PRO A 32 -7.64 -6.06 8.28
CA PRO A 32 -8.02 -6.23 9.68
C PRO A 32 -8.06 -7.70 10.14
N PHE A 33 -8.45 -8.63 9.27
CA PHE A 33 -8.63 -10.04 9.64
C PHE A 33 -7.43 -10.92 9.28
N LEU A 34 -6.50 -10.44 8.44
CA LEU A 34 -5.36 -11.25 7.98
C LEU A 34 -4.58 -11.87 9.14
N THR A 35 -4.35 -11.11 10.19
CA THR A 35 -3.58 -11.56 11.35
C THR A 35 -4.27 -12.72 12.05
N TYR A 36 -5.56 -12.55 12.38
CA TYR A 36 -6.38 -13.56 13.05
C TYR A 36 -6.49 -14.82 12.20
N PHE A 37 -6.78 -14.68 10.90
CA PHE A 37 -6.87 -15.81 9.98
C PHE A 37 -5.58 -16.64 9.92
N ILE A 38 -4.42 -15.98 9.87
CA ILE A 38 -3.14 -16.71 9.85
C ILE A 38 -2.80 -17.32 11.21
N GLN A 39 -3.17 -16.67 12.32
CA GLN A 39 -3.02 -17.24 13.65
C GLN A 39 -3.88 -18.50 13.83
N ASP A 40 -5.11 -18.52 13.31
CA ASP A 40 -6.00 -19.69 13.37
C ASP A 40 -5.50 -20.84 12.51
N LEU A 41 -5.03 -20.55 11.28
CA LEU A 41 -4.42 -21.57 10.43
C LEU A 41 -3.17 -22.19 11.06
N ALA A 42 -2.29 -21.37 11.62
CA ALA A 42 -1.08 -21.83 12.29
C ALA A 42 -1.41 -22.66 13.54
N SER A 43 -2.37 -22.20 14.35
CA SER A 43 -2.83 -22.92 15.55
C SER A 43 -3.51 -24.26 15.18
N GLY A 44 -4.31 -24.27 14.11
CA GLY A 44 -4.95 -25.48 13.57
C GLY A 44 -3.94 -26.51 13.04
N GLN A 45 -2.75 -26.07 12.61
CA GLN A 45 -1.62 -26.94 12.25
C GLN A 45 -0.74 -27.33 13.45
N GLY A 46 -1.12 -26.96 14.68
CA GLY A 46 -0.41 -27.31 15.92
C GLY A 46 0.72 -26.35 16.30
N ILE A 47 0.87 -25.20 15.63
CA ILE A 47 1.84 -24.16 15.99
C ILE A 47 1.25 -23.34 17.13
N THR A 48 1.60 -23.71 18.35
CA THR A 48 1.08 -23.11 19.59
C THR A 48 1.98 -22.04 20.20
N ASP A 49 3.27 -22.04 19.85
CA ASP A 49 4.23 -21.01 20.23
C ASP A 49 3.84 -19.66 19.60
N VAL A 50 3.63 -18.64 20.43
CA VAL A 50 3.10 -17.33 19.99
C VAL A 50 4.05 -16.70 18.98
N GLY A 51 5.35 -16.72 19.26
CA GLY A 51 6.35 -16.13 18.37
C GLY A 51 6.37 -16.80 16.99
N SER A 52 6.40 -18.13 16.95
CA SER A 52 6.40 -18.92 15.71
C SER A 52 5.09 -18.77 14.93
N ARG A 53 3.95 -18.71 15.62
CA ARG A 53 2.63 -18.48 15.03
C ARG A 53 2.57 -17.10 14.38
N ASP A 54 2.99 -16.06 15.09
CA ASP A 54 2.90 -14.68 14.64
C ASP A 54 3.93 -14.35 13.55
N LEU A 55 5.03 -15.10 13.46
CA LEU A 55 5.99 -15.03 12.35
C LEU A 55 5.31 -15.28 11.00
N TRP A 56 4.35 -16.19 10.94
CA TRP A 56 3.60 -16.51 9.71
C TRP A 56 2.80 -15.32 9.17
N VAL A 57 2.32 -14.43 10.04
CA VAL A 57 1.60 -13.22 9.64
C VAL A 57 2.51 -12.35 8.77
N GLY A 58 3.75 -12.12 9.21
CA GLY A 58 4.74 -11.37 8.42
C GLY A 58 5.13 -12.06 7.12
N ILE A 59 5.29 -13.39 7.14
CA ILE A 59 5.59 -14.18 5.94
C ILE A 59 4.48 -14.02 4.89
N ILE A 60 3.21 -14.13 5.29
CA ILE A 60 2.06 -14.02 4.39
C ILE A 60 1.91 -12.59 3.85
N ILE A 61 2.17 -11.56 4.64
CA ILE A 61 2.16 -10.16 4.16
C ILE A 61 3.29 -9.95 3.13
N ALA A 62 4.48 -10.48 3.42
CA ALA A 62 5.64 -10.30 2.58
C ALA A 62 5.57 -11.09 1.27
N VAL A 63 4.98 -12.30 1.27
CA VAL A 63 4.90 -13.14 0.06
C VAL A 63 4.06 -12.50 -1.04
N TYR A 64 2.99 -11.78 -0.66
CA TYR A 64 2.20 -10.99 -1.59
C TYR A 64 3.05 -9.89 -2.25
N SER A 65 3.78 -9.12 -1.43
CA SER A 65 4.66 -8.05 -1.90
C SER A 65 5.82 -8.58 -2.75
N LEU A 66 6.35 -9.75 -2.40
CA LEU A 66 7.40 -10.44 -3.15
C LEU A 66 6.89 -10.84 -4.54
N ALA A 67 5.70 -11.43 -4.63
CA ALA A 67 5.10 -11.77 -5.91
C ALA A 67 4.85 -10.51 -6.75
N GLN A 68 4.32 -9.43 -6.16
CA GLN A 68 4.18 -8.15 -6.87
C GLN A 68 5.52 -7.63 -7.38
N PHE A 69 6.58 -7.66 -6.57
CA PHE A 69 7.90 -7.21 -6.98
C PHE A 69 8.45 -7.98 -8.19
N LEU A 70 8.28 -9.31 -8.21
CA LEU A 70 8.76 -10.16 -9.28
C LEU A 70 7.96 -10.02 -10.58
N PHE A 71 6.62 -9.92 -10.48
CA PHE A 71 5.73 -10.01 -11.63
C PHE A 71 5.22 -8.66 -12.15
N THR A 72 5.24 -7.58 -11.35
CA THR A 72 4.80 -6.25 -11.80
C THR A 72 5.58 -5.74 -13.02
N PRO A 73 6.92 -5.85 -13.10
CA PRO A 73 7.67 -5.46 -14.31
C PRO A 73 7.27 -6.30 -15.53
N VAL A 74 6.99 -7.59 -15.33
CA VAL A 74 6.54 -8.51 -16.39
C VAL A 74 5.17 -8.08 -16.91
N LEU A 75 4.19 -7.86 -16.03
CA LEU A 75 2.85 -7.39 -16.39
C LEU A 75 2.88 -6.00 -17.04
N GLY A 76 3.70 -5.09 -16.54
CA GLY A 76 3.93 -3.78 -17.18
C GLY A 76 4.41 -3.93 -18.63
N SER A 77 5.40 -4.79 -18.86
CA SER A 77 5.92 -5.06 -20.21
C SER A 77 4.90 -5.76 -21.12
N MET A 78 4.10 -6.66 -20.55
CA MET A 78 3.02 -7.33 -21.27
C MET A 78 1.96 -6.30 -21.69
N SER A 79 1.69 -5.31 -20.85
CA SER A 79 0.73 -4.25 -21.14
C SER A 79 1.22 -3.29 -22.24
N ASP A 80 2.53 -3.09 -22.39
CA ASP A 80 3.12 -2.36 -23.52
C ASP A 80 2.96 -3.13 -24.85
N ARG A 81 2.81 -4.46 -24.80
CA ARG A 81 2.73 -5.32 -25.99
C ARG A 81 1.31 -5.65 -26.41
N VAL A 82 0.46 -6.01 -25.46
CA VAL A 82 -0.90 -6.51 -25.71
C VAL A 82 -1.94 -5.38 -25.61
N GLY A 83 -1.63 -4.32 -24.85
CA GLY A 83 -2.56 -3.26 -24.47
C GLY A 83 -2.71 -3.16 -22.95
N ARG A 84 -3.08 -1.98 -22.45
CA ARG A 84 -3.25 -1.73 -21.01
C ARG A 84 -4.48 -2.41 -20.45
N ARG A 85 -5.60 -2.36 -21.18
CA ARG A 85 -6.89 -2.85 -20.71
C ARG A 85 -6.91 -4.38 -20.53
N PRO A 86 -6.43 -5.22 -21.47
CA PRO A 86 -6.38 -6.67 -21.28
C PRO A 86 -5.56 -7.10 -20.06
N VAL A 87 -4.44 -6.43 -19.79
CA VAL A 87 -3.58 -6.77 -18.64
C VAL A 87 -4.21 -6.33 -17.32
N LEU A 88 -4.88 -5.17 -17.28
CA LEU A 88 -5.70 -4.78 -16.11
C LEU A 88 -6.80 -5.80 -15.85
N MET A 89 -7.52 -6.24 -16.88
CA MET A 89 -8.57 -7.25 -16.75
C MET A 89 -8.01 -8.60 -16.25
N PHE A 90 -6.85 -9.02 -16.74
CA PHE A 90 -6.17 -10.22 -16.25
C PHE A 90 -5.90 -10.13 -14.74
N GLY A 91 -5.39 -9.00 -14.25
CA GLY A 91 -5.16 -8.79 -12.82
C GLY A 91 -6.46 -8.85 -12.01
N LEU A 92 -7.55 -8.28 -12.52
CA LEU A 92 -8.86 -8.33 -11.86
C LEU A 92 -9.45 -9.75 -11.81
N VAL A 93 -9.28 -10.55 -12.87
CA VAL A 93 -9.66 -11.97 -12.88
C VAL A 93 -8.82 -12.74 -11.85
N SER A 94 -7.51 -12.50 -11.82
CA SER A 94 -6.59 -13.11 -10.85
C SER A 94 -7.02 -12.80 -9.42
N ASN A 95 -7.28 -11.52 -9.10
CA ASN A 95 -7.75 -11.11 -7.78
C ASN A 95 -9.08 -11.78 -7.40
N SER A 96 -10.04 -11.84 -8.34
CA SER A 96 -11.34 -12.50 -8.10
C SER A 96 -11.15 -13.97 -7.71
N ILE A 97 -10.32 -14.72 -8.43
CA ILE A 97 -10.08 -16.13 -8.15
C ILE A 97 -9.33 -16.30 -6.82
N PHE A 98 -8.20 -15.62 -6.64
CA PHE A 98 -7.30 -15.91 -5.53
C PHE A 98 -7.76 -15.31 -4.19
N PHE A 99 -8.65 -14.32 -4.17
CA PHE A 99 -9.33 -13.96 -2.92
C PHE A 99 -10.24 -15.08 -2.43
N VAL A 100 -11.01 -15.73 -3.32
CA VAL A 100 -11.84 -16.88 -2.95
C VAL A 100 -10.98 -18.05 -2.47
N VAL A 101 -9.90 -18.37 -3.20
CA VAL A 101 -8.96 -19.42 -2.77
C VAL A 101 -8.33 -19.09 -1.42
N PHE A 102 -7.99 -17.83 -1.18
CA PHE A 102 -7.46 -17.39 0.12
C PHE A 102 -8.49 -17.59 1.24
N GLY A 103 -9.73 -17.15 1.08
CA GLY A 103 -10.79 -17.35 2.08
C GLY A 103 -11.19 -18.81 2.32
N LEU A 104 -10.89 -19.71 1.38
CA LEU A 104 -11.09 -21.17 1.52
C LEU A 104 -9.82 -21.89 2.02
N SER A 105 -8.78 -21.16 2.40
CA SER A 105 -7.53 -21.78 2.86
C SER A 105 -7.74 -22.48 4.20
N ASN A 106 -7.32 -23.74 4.27
CA ASN A 106 -7.37 -24.58 5.47
C ASN A 106 -5.96 -24.92 6.00
N SER A 107 -4.92 -24.31 5.41
CA SER A 107 -3.53 -24.54 5.76
C SER A 107 -2.69 -23.31 5.41
N LEU A 108 -1.57 -23.12 6.10
CA LEU A 108 -0.65 -22.01 5.83
C LEU A 108 -0.09 -22.06 4.39
N GLU A 109 0.18 -23.26 3.87
CA GLU A 109 0.71 -23.44 2.52
C GLU A 109 -0.29 -23.01 1.44
N MET A 110 -1.57 -23.35 1.62
CA MET A 110 -2.63 -22.90 0.71
C MET A 110 -2.76 -21.37 0.75
N ALA A 111 -2.70 -20.77 1.93
CA ALA A 111 -2.71 -19.33 2.12
C ALA A 111 -1.51 -18.64 1.43
N ILE A 112 -0.30 -19.20 1.55
CA ILE A 112 0.90 -18.72 0.85
C ILE A 112 0.70 -18.74 -0.66
N VAL A 113 0.26 -19.87 -1.21
CA VAL A 113 0.07 -20.03 -2.66
C VAL A 113 -0.99 -19.05 -3.17
N ALA A 114 -2.13 -18.94 -2.48
CA ALA A 114 -3.18 -18.00 -2.85
C ALA A 114 -2.68 -16.55 -2.83
N ARG A 115 -1.94 -16.15 -1.80
CA ARG A 115 -1.40 -14.77 -1.68
C ARG A 115 -0.29 -14.49 -2.69
N PHE A 116 0.58 -15.47 -2.95
CA PHE A 116 1.60 -15.34 -3.99
C PHE A 116 0.96 -15.16 -5.37
N LEU A 117 -0.03 -15.99 -5.73
CA LEU A 117 -0.69 -15.91 -7.04
C LEU A 117 -1.55 -14.64 -7.19
N ALA A 118 -2.24 -14.21 -6.11
CA ALA A 118 -2.91 -12.92 -6.07
C ALA A 118 -1.92 -11.75 -6.30
N GLY A 119 -0.77 -11.77 -5.62
CA GLY A 119 0.26 -10.75 -5.80
C GLY A 119 0.90 -10.79 -7.20
N ALA A 120 1.12 -11.98 -7.75
CA ALA A 120 1.69 -12.16 -9.09
C ALA A 120 0.76 -11.63 -10.19
N GLY A 121 -0.56 -11.74 -10.01
CA GLY A 121 -1.55 -11.15 -10.91
C GLY A 121 -1.80 -9.66 -10.68
N ASN A 122 -1.47 -9.12 -9.51
CA ASN A 122 -1.78 -7.72 -9.17
C ASN A 122 -0.69 -6.73 -9.60
N GLY A 123 -0.55 -6.54 -10.92
CA GLY A 123 0.22 -5.45 -11.54
C GLY A 123 -0.61 -4.19 -11.85
N ASN A 124 -1.85 -4.12 -11.35
CA ASN A 124 -2.86 -3.17 -11.81
C ASN A 124 -2.43 -1.70 -11.66
N ILE A 125 -1.75 -1.37 -10.56
CA ILE A 125 -1.30 0.01 -10.28
C ILE A 125 -0.25 0.46 -11.31
N ALA A 126 0.70 -0.40 -11.66
CA ALA A 126 1.72 -0.07 -12.65
C ALA A 126 1.09 0.14 -14.04
N VAL A 127 0.15 -0.74 -14.43
CA VAL A 127 -0.55 -0.62 -15.71
C VAL A 127 -1.48 0.58 -15.72
N ALA A 128 -2.16 0.91 -14.62
CA ALA A 128 -3.01 2.09 -14.49
C ALA A 128 -2.19 3.39 -14.60
N ARG A 129 -1.01 3.46 -13.99
CA ARG A 129 -0.10 4.60 -14.15
C ARG A 129 0.37 4.74 -15.61
N ALA A 130 0.71 3.63 -16.26
CA ALA A 130 1.08 3.64 -17.67
C ALA A 130 -0.10 4.10 -18.56
N TYR A 131 -1.32 3.62 -18.28
CA TYR A 131 -2.54 4.08 -18.94
C TYR A 131 -2.72 5.59 -18.80
N ILE A 132 -2.56 6.14 -17.59
CA ILE A 132 -2.61 7.60 -17.37
C ILE A 132 -1.55 8.29 -18.21
N GLY A 133 -0.33 7.78 -18.26
CA GLY A 133 0.73 8.33 -19.12
C GLY A 133 0.32 8.36 -20.59
N ASP A 134 -0.29 7.29 -21.09
CA ASP A 134 -0.70 7.16 -22.50
C ASP A 134 -1.78 8.18 -22.91
N ILE A 135 -2.75 8.47 -22.03
CA ILE A 135 -3.90 9.34 -22.34
C ILE A 135 -3.76 10.78 -21.87
N SER A 136 -2.65 11.14 -21.22
CA SER A 136 -2.47 12.45 -20.60
C SER A 136 -1.47 13.30 -21.34
N GLU A 137 -1.79 14.58 -21.50
CA GLU A 137 -0.82 15.61 -21.81
C GLU A 137 0.14 15.79 -20.64
N SER A 138 1.39 16.19 -20.94
CA SER A 138 2.48 16.33 -19.96
C SER A 138 2.11 17.22 -18.76
N SER A 139 1.33 18.27 -18.98
CA SER A 139 0.82 19.19 -17.94
C SER A 139 -0.19 18.55 -16.99
N MET A 140 -0.89 17.49 -17.43
CA MET A 140 -2.01 16.87 -16.70
C MET A 140 -1.64 15.55 -16.03
N VAL A 141 -0.48 14.96 -16.35
CA VAL A 141 -0.01 13.69 -15.77
C VAL A 141 0.01 13.75 -14.25
N ALA A 142 0.64 14.78 -13.66
CA ALA A 142 0.76 14.91 -12.20
C ALA A 142 -0.61 14.95 -11.52
N ARG A 143 -1.55 15.74 -12.06
CA ARG A 143 -2.92 15.84 -11.53
C ARG A 143 -3.65 14.50 -11.62
N ARG A 144 -3.51 13.79 -12.74
CA ARG A 144 -4.18 12.49 -12.94
C ARG A 144 -3.57 11.37 -12.10
N MET A 145 -2.24 11.38 -11.91
CA MET A 145 -1.55 10.50 -10.95
C MET A 145 -2.03 10.73 -9.51
N GLY A 146 -2.32 11.98 -9.14
CA GLY A 146 -2.94 12.31 -7.85
C GLY A 146 -4.28 11.61 -7.60
N MET A 147 -5.07 11.32 -8.65
CA MET A 147 -6.33 10.59 -8.50
C MET A 147 -6.12 9.11 -8.12
N ILE A 148 -5.01 8.49 -8.55
CA ILE A 148 -4.63 7.16 -8.04
C ILE A 148 -4.40 7.25 -6.53
N GLY A 149 -3.67 8.26 -6.06
CA GLY A 149 -3.48 8.51 -4.63
C GLY A 149 -4.79 8.68 -3.86
N ALA A 150 -5.76 9.41 -4.42
CA ALA A 150 -7.09 9.54 -3.83
C ALA A 150 -7.85 8.20 -3.77
N ALA A 151 -7.76 7.37 -4.82
CA ALA A 151 -8.35 6.04 -4.83
C ALA A 151 -7.74 5.13 -3.74
N PHE A 152 -6.42 5.22 -3.51
CA PHE A 152 -5.75 4.56 -2.39
C PHE A 152 -6.30 5.03 -1.04
N GLY A 153 -6.37 6.35 -0.82
CA GLY A 153 -6.86 6.90 0.45
C GLY A 153 -8.29 6.46 0.77
N LEU A 154 -9.19 6.51 -0.21
CA LEU A 154 -10.57 6.03 -0.07
C LEU A 154 -10.64 4.51 0.12
N GLY A 155 -9.82 3.76 -0.62
CA GLY A 155 -9.69 2.31 -0.46
C GLY A 155 -9.32 1.93 0.97
N PHE A 156 -8.24 2.51 1.50
CA PHE A 156 -7.77 2.28 2.87
C PHE A 156 -8.73 2.78 3.95
N MET A 157 -9.59 3.76 3.66
CA MET A 157 -10.62 4.22 4.59
C MET A 157 -11.79 3.25 4.68
N ILE A 158 -12.29 2.76 3.54
CA ILE A 158 -13.54 2.00 3.49
C ILE A 158 -13.28 0.49 3.56
N GLY A 159 -12.20 0.00 2.96
CA GLY A 159 -11.92 -1.42 2.85
C GLY A 159 -11.74 -2.13 4.20
N PRO A 160 -10.82 -1.67 5.09
CA PRO A 160 -10.64 -2.29 6.40
C PRO A 160 -11.89 -2.23 7.27
N PHE A 161 -12.70 -1.17 7.16
CA PHE A 161 -13.98 -1.09 7.84
C PHE A 161 -14.92 -2.23 7.42
N ILE A 162 -15.09 -2.42 6.10
CA ILE A 162 -15.89 -3.51 5.56
C ILE A 162 -15.29 -4.87 5.93
N GLY A 163 -13.96 -5.01 5.87
CA GLY A 163 -13.28 -6.25 6.23
C GLY A 163 -13.52 -6.67 7.67
N GLY A 164 -13.47 -5.73 8.63
CA GLY A 164 -13.78 -6.01 10.03
C GLY A 164 -15.23 -6.45 10.23
N ILE A 165 -16.20 -5.75 9.63
CA ILE A 165 -17.64 -6.09 9.78
C ILE A 165 -17.99 -7.45 9.18
N LEU A 166 -17.38 -7.80 8.05
CA LEU A 166 -17.69 -9.04 7.34
C LEU A 166 -16.98 -10.27 7.92
N SER A 167 -15.97 -10.05 8.78
CA SER A 167 -15.27 -11.13 9.48
C SER A 167 -16.16 -11.73 10.58
N ASP A 168 -15.98 -13.02 10.84
CA ASP A 168 -16.81 -13.81 11.75
C ASP A 168 -18.33 -13.55 11.56
N PRO A 169 -18.89 -13.85 10.38
CA PRO A 169 -20.28 -13.56 10.09
C PRO A 169 -21.26 -14.40 10.91
N ALA A 170 -20.83 -15.56 11.42
CA ALA A 170 -21.67 -16.43 12.23
C ALA A 170 -21.99 -15.79 13.58
N SER A 171 -20.97 -15.27 14.28
CA SER A 171 -21.17 -14.62 15.59
C SER A 171 -21.50 -13.12 15.47
N GLY A 172 -20.85 -12.41 14.54
CA GLY A 172 -20.95 -10.96 14.43
C GLY A 172 -22.21 -10.45 13.72
N ILE A 173 -22.59 -11.07 12.59
CA ILE A 173 -23.79 -10.68 11.82
C ILE A 173 -25.00 -11.53 12.25
N GLY A 174 -24.81 -12.83 12.42
CA GLY A 174 -25.84 -13.77 12.83
C GLY A 174 -26.95 -13.99 11.78
N GLY A 175 -28.08 -14.54 12.23
CA GLY A 175 -29.26 -14.77 11.40
C GLY A 175 -29.01 -15.81 10.29
N PRO A 176 -29.10 -15.46 9.00
CA PRO A 176 -28.83 -16.42 7.92
C PRO A 176 -27.37 -16.89 7.86
N PHE A 177 -26.45 -16.20 8.56
CA PHE A 177 -25.06 -16.58 8.67
C PHE A 177 -24.75 -17.47 9.89
N ASP A 178 -25.70 -17.65 10.83
CA ASP A 178 -25.55 -18.55 11.98
C ASP A 178 -25.72 -20.02 11.56
N THR A 179 -24.70 -20.53 10.86
CA THR A 179 -24.65 -21.91 10.37
C THR A 179 -23.25 -22.48 10.60
N SER A 180 -23.16 -23.81 10.73
CA SER A 180 -21.88 -24.51 10.90
C SER A 180 -20.89 -24.26 9.76
N PHE A 181 -21.38 -23.91 8.56
CA PHE A 181 -20.52 -23.56 7.43
C PHE A 181 -19.77 -22.24 7.67
N TRP A 182 -20.47 -21.19 8.10
CA TRP A 182 -19.85 -19.89 8.35
C TRP A 182 -19.01 -19.88 9.62
N ALA A 183 -19.41 -20.65 10.64
CA ALA A 183 -18.61 -20.84 11.85
C ALA A 183 -17.30 -21.63 11.60
N SER A 184 -17.20 -22.39 10.49
CA SER A 184 -15.94 -23.04 10.09
C SER A 184 -15.14 -22.22 9.08
N HIS A 185 -15.71 -21.13 8.55
CA HIS A 185 -15.13 -20.30 7.49
C HIS A 185 -15.31 -18.81 7.82
N GLU A 186 -14.84 -18.41 8.99
CA GLU A 186 -15.03 -17.07 9.58
C GLU A 186 -14.53 -15.93 8.66
N TYR A 187 -13.52 -16.20 7.83
CA TYR A 187 -12.87 -15.22 6.95
C TYR A 187 -13.28 -15.36 5.46
N LEU A 188 -14.19 -16.27 5.12
CA LEU A 188 -14.60 -16.49 3.73
C LEU A 188 -15.48 -15.36 3.20
N LEU A 189 -16.40 -14.83 4.01
CA LEU A 189 -17.30 -13.75 3.59
C LEU A 189 -16.58 -12.47 3.14
N PRO A 190 -15.60 -11.91 3.87
CA PRO A 190 -14.87 -10.73 3.40
C PRO A 190 -14.09 -11.04 2.12
N CYS A 191 -13.55 -12.25 1.97
CA CYS A 191 -12.87 -12.70 0.76
C CYS A 191 -13.81 -12.78 -0.46
N LEU A 192 -15.02 -13.32 -0.27
CA LEU A 192 -16.06 -13.36 -1.31
C LEU A 192 -16.50 -11.94 -1.72
N PHE A 193 -16.62 -11.04 -0.75
CA PHE A 193 -16.94 -9.63 -1.02
C PHE A 193 -15.82 -8.93 -1.80
N SER A 194 -14.56 -9.13 -1.43
CA SER A 194 -13.41 -8.65 -2.23
C SER A 194 -13.42 -9.20 -3.65
N SER A 195 -13.70 -10.49 -3.83
CA SER A 195 -13.84 -11.09 -5.16
C SER A 195 -14.99 -10.46 -5.95
N MET A 196 -16.14 -10.21 -5.31
CA MET A 196 -17.28 -9.54 -5.96
C MET A 196 -16.89 -8.13 -6.42
N LEU A 197 -16.17 -7.36 -5.60
CA LEU A 197 -15.67 -6.04 -5.99
C LEU A 197 -14.71 -6.14 -7.19
N SER A 198 -13.79 -7.11 -7.21
CA SER A 198 -12.93 -7.35 -8.37
C SER A 198 -13.71 -7.71 -9.64
N LEU A 199 -14.80 -8.48 -9.54
CA LEU A 199 -15.70 -8.77 -10.67
C LEU A 199 -16.49 -7.54 -11.14
N VAL A 200 -16.88 -6.66 -10.22
CA VAL A 200 -17.48 -5.37 -10.56
C VAL A 200 -16.46 -4.50 -11.31
N SER A 201 -15.24 -4.38 -10.80
CA SER A 201 -14.13 -3.71 -11.51
C SER A 201 -13.87 -4.31 -12.89
N LEU A 202 -13.88 -5.64 -13.01
CA LEU A 202 -13.69 -6.33 -14.28
C LEU A 202 -14.80 -5.99 -15.27
N THR A 203 -16.04 -5.95 -14.80
CA THR A 203 -17.22 -5.57 -15.58
C THR A 203 -17.11 -4.13 -16.06
N LEU A 204 -16.72 -3.21 -15.18
CA LEU A 204 -16.47 -1.80 -15.51
C LEU A 204 -15.34 -1.65 -16.55
N ALA A 205 -14.24 -2.38 -16.38
CA ALA A 205 -13.12 -2.37 -17.31
C ALA A 205 -13.48 -3.02 -18.66
N TYR A 206 -14.33 -4.04 -18.66
CA TYR A 206 -14.77 -4.71 -19.88
C TYR A 206 -15.75 -3.86 -20.69
N TYR A 207 -16.70 -3.16 -20.07
CA TYR A 207 -17.69 -2.41 -20.83
C TYR A 207 -17.30 -0.95 -21.10
N TRP A 208 -16.57 -0.31 -20.19
CA TRP A 208 -16.37 1.16 -20.24
C TRP A 208 -14.92 1.62 -20.28
N LEU A 209 -13.94 0.78 -19.96
CA LEU A 209 -12.54 1.17 -20.10
C LEU A 209 -12.13 0.98 -21.55
N GLU A 210 -11.76 2.06 -22.22
CA GLU A 210 -11.20 2.01 -23.56
C GLU A 210 -9.75 1.53 -23.51
N GLU A 211 -9.19 1.14 -24.65
CA GLU A 211 -7.77 0.78 -24.70
C GLU A 211 -6.95 2.02 -25.01
N SER A 212 -6.02 2.39 -24.12
CA SER A 212 -5.20 3.59 -24.28
C SER A 212 -4.10 3.43 -25.32
N LEU A 213 -3.61 2.20 -25.56
CA LEU A 213 -2.49 1.95 -26.44
C LEU A 213 -2.96 1.61 -27.87
N PRO A 214 -2.69 2.46 -28.88
CA PRO A 214 -3.03 2.20 -30.27
C PRO A 214 -2.36 0.93 -30.78
N VAL A 215 -3.02 0.22 -31.70
CA VAL A 215 -2.54 -1.07 -32.23
C VAL A 215 -1.17 -0.90 -32.91
N GLU A 216 -0.91 0.25 -33.51
CA GLU A 216 0.34 0.55 -34.21
C GLU A 216 1.53 0.65 -33.26
N LYS A 217 1.30 1.04 -32.00
CA LYS A 217 2.34 1.13 -30.96
C LYS A 217 2.55 -0.19 -30.21
N ARG A 218 1.63 -1.15 -30.35
CA ARG A 218 1.73 -2.48 -29.72
C ARG A 218 2.84 -3.28 -30.38
N GLY A 219 3.69 -3.88 -29.58
CA GLY A 219 4.82 -4.68 -30.09
C GLY A 219 5.99 -3.85 -30.66
N MET A 220 5.87 -2.51 -30.74
CA MET A 220 7.01 -1.62 -30.98
C MET A 220 7.92 -1.45 -29.74
N SER A 221 7.53 -2.02 -28.58
CA SER A 221 8.44 -2.19 -27.44
C SER A 221 9.67 -2.95 -27.89
N ASP A 222 10.86 -2.34 -27.83
CA ASP A 222 12.27 -2.72 -28.16
C ASP A 222 12.71 -4.22 -28.26
N GLY A 223 11.84 -5.20 -28.45
CA GLY A 223 12.13 -6.63 -28.40
C GLY A 223 12.59 -7.16 -27.02
N VAL A 224 12.83 -6.26 -26.04
CA VAL A 224 13.43 -6.58 -24.75
C VAL A 224 12.58 -7.61 -23.99
N SER A 225 13.18 -8.75 -23.66
CA SER A 225 12.51 -9.83 -22.94
C SER A 225 12.05 -9.38 -21.55
N PRO A 226 11.00 -10.00 -20.98
CA PRO A 226 10.57 -9.69 -19.61
C PRO A 226 11.70 -9.80 -18.59
N ILE A 227 12.60 -10.78 -18.78
CA ILE A 227 13.79 -11.00 -17.95
C ILE A 227 14.79 -9.85 -18.09
N ALA A 228 15.00 -9.35 -19.32
CA ALA A 228 15.88 -8.21 -19.55
C ALA A 228 15.32 -6.90 -18.95
N ARG A 229 13.98 -6.75 -18.84
CA ARG A 229 13.37 -5.62 -18.12
C ARG A 229 13.46 -5.76 -16.59
N LEU A 230 13.38 -6.97 -16.05
CA LEU A 230 13.72 -7.20 -14.65
C LEU A 230 15.16 -6.76 -14.37
N SER A 231 16.10 -7.14 -15.24
CA SER A 231 17.49 -6.68 -15.19
C SER A 231 17.61 -5.15 -15.32
N GLY A 232 16.86 -4.52 -16.23
CA GLY A 232 16.81 -3.06 -16.37
C GLY A 232 16.25 -2.33 -15.12
N THR A 233 15.27 -2.95 -14.46
CA THR A 233 14.73 -2.45 -13.18
C THR A 233 15.81 -2.53 -12.09
N MET A 234 16.54 -3.65 -12.01
CA MET A 234 17.66 -3.79 -11.07
C MET A 234 18.79 -2.80 -11.37
N SER A 235 19.10 -2.59 -12.65
CA SER A 235 20.07 -1.58 -13.10
C SER A 235 19.64 -0.17 -12.69
N SER A 236 18.34 0.16 -12.79
CA SER A 236 17.81 1.46 -12.36
C SER A 236 17.88 1.65 -10.83
N ILE A 237 17.58 0.61 -10.06
CA ILE A 237 17.71 0.60 -8.59
C ILE A 237 19.15 0.86 -8.14
N ILE A 238 20.13 0.28 -8.84
CA ILE A 238 21.56 0.46 -8.53
C ILE A 238 22.08 1.78 -9.09
N GLY A 239 21.67 2.15 -10.31
CA GLY A 239 22.12 3.35 -11.01
C GLY A 239 21.76 4.63 -10.27
N ILE A 240 20.59 4.66 -9.62
CA ILE A 240 20.14 5.86 -8.91
C ILE A 240 20.99 6.19 -7.69
N LEU A 241 21.65 5.20 -7.09
CA LEU A 241 22.56 5.39 -5.95
C LEU A 241 23.76 6.28 -6.29
N ARG A 242 24.04 6.49 -7.58
CA ARG A 242 25.12 7.38 -8.05
C ARG A 242 24.72 8.85 -8.07
N LEU A 243 23.42 9.17 -7.91
CA LEU A 243 22.89 10.53 -7.95
C LEU A 243 22.70 11.03 -6.51
N PRO A 244 23.51 11.97 -5.99
CA PRO A 244 23.57 12.24 -4.54
C PRO A 244 22.24 12.70 -3.92
N THR A 245 21.56 13.68 -4.51
CA THR A 245 20.28 14.20 -3.98
C THR A 245 19.12 13.24 -4.22
N VAL A 246 19.04 12.69 -5.43
CA VAL A 246 17.98 11.76 -5.84
C VAL A 246 18.05 10.45 -5.05
N SER A 247 19.26 9.87 -4.88
CA SER A 247 19.46 8.68 -4.06
C SER A 247 19.06 8.90 -2.61
N THR A 248 19.38 10.05 -2.03
CA THR A 248 18.99 10.38 -0.65
C THR A 248 17.47 10.41 -0.52
N LEU A 249 16.74 11.04 -1.45
CA LEU A 249 15.27 11.05 -1.45
C LEU A 249 14.66 9.66 -1.64
N VAL A 250 15.27 8.81 -2.46
CA VAL A 250 14.83 7.42 -2.66
C VAL A 250 15.10 6.56 -1.42
N ILE A 251 16.25 6.70 -0.77
CA ILE A 251 16.60 6.00 0.47
C ILE A 251 15.71 6.47 1.62
N VAL A 252 15.42 7.77 1.71
CA VAL A 252 14.46 8.31 2.69
C VAL A 252 13.08 7.69 2.50
N ASN A 253 12.60 7.57 1.26
CA ASN A 253 11.35 6.88 0.96
C ASN A 253 11.40 5.39 1.30
N PHE A 254 12.51 4.71 0.99
CA PHE A 254 12.71 3.31 1.36
C PHE A 254 12.60 3.11 2.88
N LEU A 255 13.33 3.90 3.68
CA LEU A 255 13.30 3.81 5.14
C LEU A 255 11.93 4.17 5.70
N PHE A 256 11.28 5.23 5.20
CA PHE A 256 9.94 5.59 5.61
C PHE A 256 8.94 4.46 5.34
N LEU A 257 8.92 3.93 4.12
CA LEU A 257 8.04 2.82 3.74
C LEU A 257 8.35 1.55 4.50
N MET A 258 9.61 1.29 4.84
CA MET A 258 10.02 0.14 5.63
C MET A 258 9.53 0.28 7.08
N GLY A 259 9.75 1.42 7.72
CA GLY A 259 9.24 1.68 9.08
C GLY A 259 7.72 1.65 9.15
N PHE A 260 7.05 2.20 8.13
CA PHE A 260 5.59 2.15 7.98
C PHE A 260 5.10 0.72 7.71
N SER A 261 5.78 -0.05 6.88
CA SER A 261 5.38 -1.43 6.57
C SER A 261 5.65 -2.41 7.71
N MET A 262 6.61 -2.12 8.60
CA MET A 262 6.81 -2.90 9.84
C MET A 262 5.55 -2.92 10.72
N MET A 263 4.74 -1.87 10.68
CA MET A 263 3.44 -1.83 11.38
C MET A 263 2.43 -2.81 10.77
N HIS A 264 2.46 -3.08 9.46
CA HIS A 264 1.51 -3.99 8.82
C HIS A 264 1.71 -5.41 9.37
N GLY A 265 0.74 -5.88 10.16
CA GLY A 265 0.82 -7.12 10.94
C GLY A 265 1.04 -6.84 12.42
N THR A 266 2.15 -6.18 12.80
CA THR A 266 2.49 -5.98 14.22
C THR A 266 1.55 -5.06 14.98
N PHE A 267 0.89 -4.11 14.30
CA PHE A 267 -0.21 -3.33 14.90
C PHE A 267 -1.32 -4.26 15.39
N ILE A 268 -1.80 -5.16 14.52
CA ILE A 268 -2.91 -6.06 14.85
C ILE A 268 -2.44 -7.12 15.86
N LEU A 269 -1.21 -7.61 15.75
CA LEU A 269 -0.63 -8.52 16.75
C LEU A 269 -0.63 -7.89 18.15
N PHE A 270 -0.32 -6.60 18.27
CA PHE A 270 -0.38 -5.87 19.53
C PHE A 270 -1.82 -5.64 20.01
N THR A 271 -2.73 -5.18 19.14
CA THR A 271 -4.11 -4.90 19.55
C THR A 271 -4.88 -6.18 19.88
N ALA A 272 -4.65 -7.29 19.17
CA ALA A 272 -5.27 -8.60 19.41
C ALA A 272 -4.74 -9.30 20.66
N MET A 273 -3.50 -9.02 21.07
CA MET A 273 -2.90 -9.62 22.26
C MET A 273 -3.75 -9.32 23.51
N SER A 274 -3.90 -10.32 24.38
CA SER A 274 -4.72 -10.18 25.59
C SER A 274 -4.20 -9.08 26.52
N PRO A 275 -5.10 -8.42 27.29
CA PRO A 275 -4.70 -7.40 28.27
C PRO A 275 -3.73 -7.91 29.34
N GLU A 276 -3.81 -9.20 29.69
CA GLU A 276 -2.89 -9.85 30.64
C GLU A 276 -1.44 -9.87 30.13
N ASN A 277 -1.25 -9.96 28.81
CA ASN A 277 0.06 -9.95 28.16
C ASN A 277 0.49 -8.52 27.74
N GLY A 278 -0.30 -7.50 28.06
CA GLY A 278 -0.01 -6.09 27.77
C GLY A 278 -0.59 -5.55 26.46
N GLY A 279 -1.38 -6.34 25.73
CA GLY A 279 -2.13 -5.90 24.56
C GLY A 279 -3.48 -5.27 24.89
N LEU A 280 -4.35 -5.14 23.89
CA LEU A 280 -5.68 -4.52 24.05
C LEU A 280 -6.86 -5.51 24.04
N GLY A 281 -6.64 -6.76 23.61
CA GLY A 281 -7.68 -7.79 23.50
C GLY A 281 -8.76 -7.48 22.46
N TRP A 282 -8.39 -6.78 21.40
CA TRP A 282 -9.30 -6.34 20.34
C TRP A 282 -9.59 -7.42 19.32
N ASP A 283 -10.74 -7.31 18.68
CA ASP A 283 -11.17 -8.16 17.57
C ASP A 283 -10.91 -7.50 16.20
N GLU A 284 -11.31 -8.17 15.12
CA GLU A 284 -11.20 -7.69 13.75
C GLU A 284 -12.00 -6.41 13.52
N MET A 285 -13.14 -6.25 14.19
CA MET A 285 -14.03 -5.10 14.03
C MET A 285 -13.43 -3.83 14.64
N ASP A 286 -12.86 -3.93 15.85
CA ASP A 286 -12.14 -2.85 16.52
C ASP A 286 -10.97 -2.34 15.65
N ASN A 287 -10.20 -3.28 15.10
CA ASN A 287 -9.12 -2.95 14.17
C ASN A 287 -9.65 -2.32 12.88
N GLY A 288 -10.76 -2.82 12.34
CA GLY A 288 -11.45 -2.26 11.17
C GLY A 288 -11.80 -0.78 11.35
N TRP A 289 -12.33 -0.40 12.52
CA TRP A 289 -12.64 1.00 12.86
C TRP A 289 -11.41 1.90 12.94
N ILE A 290 -10.31 1.43 13.55
CA ILE A 290 -9.09 2.24 13.61
C ILE A 290 -8.46 2.45 12.25
N PHE A 291 -8.43 1.44 11.38
CA PHE A 291 -7.95 1.62 10.01
C PHE A 291 -8.85 2.58 9.21
N ALA A 292 -10.17 2.54 9.44
CA ALA A 292 -11.10 3.51 8.86
C ALA A 292 -10.77 4.95 9.30
N PHE A 293 -10.50 5.14 10.59
CA PHE A 293 -10.07 6.42 11.16
C PHE A 293 -8.73 6.90 10.56
N ILE A 294 -7.74 6.02 10.44
CA ILE A 294 -6.45 6.32 9.78
C ILE A 294 -6.67 6.74 8.33
N GLY A 295 -7.51 6.01 7.59
CA GLY A 295 -7.84 6.33 6.21
C GLY A 295 -8.56 7.67 6.06
N LEU A 296 -9.52 7.97 6.93
CA LEU A 296 -10.25 9.25 6.95
C LEU A 296 -9.28 10.43 7.16
N LEU A 297 -8.39 10.33 8.14
CA LEU A 297 -7.36 11.36 8.36
C LEU A 297 -6.42 11.48 7.15
N GLY A 298 -6.04 10.35 6.54
CA GLY A 298 -5.27 10.33 5.31
C GLY A 298 -5.96 11.10 4.18
N VAL A 299 -7.27 10.88 3.97
CA VAL A 299 -8.07 11.59 2.96
C VAL A 299 -8.17 13.08 3.27
N ILE A 300 -8.39 13.47 4.52
CA ILE A 300 -8.45 14.89 4.92
C ILE A 300 -7.11 15.59 4.66
N ILE A 301 -6.00 14.96 5.06
CA ILE A 301 -4.66 15.53 4.93
C ILE A 301 -4.24 15.59 3.46
N GLN A 302 -4.30 14.48 2.73
CA GLN A 302 -3.84 14.40 1.34
C GLN A 302 -4.80 15.07 0.35
N GLY A 303 -6.12 14.99 0.61
CA GLY A 303 -7.14 15.53 -0.28
C GLY A 303 -7.40 17.02 -0.09
N GLY A 304 -7.34 17.52 1.15
CA GLY A 304 -7.71 18.90 1.48
C GLY A 304 -6.54 19.77 1.95
N LEU A 305 -5.76 19.28 2.92
CA LEU A 305 -4.82 20.14 3.65
C LEU A 305 -3.42 20.22 3.03
N ILE A 306 -3.01 19.26 2.20
CA ILE A 306 -1.64 19.20 1.70
C ILE A 306 -1.25 20.42 0.86
N GLY A 307 -2.17 20.93 0.03
CA GLY A 307 -1.93 22.11 -0.80
C GLY A 307 -1.63 23.35 0.05
N PRO A 308 -2.60 23.81 0.88
CA PRO A 308 -2.41 24.96 1.76
C PRO A 308 -1.21 24.82 2.71
N LEU A 309 -0.96 23.62 3.23
CA LEU A 309 0.20 23.37 4.08
C LEU A 309 1.50 23.49 3.30
N SER A 310 1.56 22.96 2.07
CA SER A 310 2.76 23.02 1.24
C SER A 310 3.11 24.45 0.84
N ASP A 311 2.10 25.28 0.54
CA ASP A 311 2.29 26.70 0.23
C ASP A 311 2.76 27.50 1.46
N ARG A 312 2.30 27.15 2.67
CA ARG A 312 2.65 27.88 3.91
C ARG A 312 3.97 27.47 4.54
N PHE A 313 4.29 26.17 4.53
CA PHE A 313 5.41 25.61 5.29
C PHE A 313 6.57 25.09 4.43
N GLY A 314 6.36 24.95 3.11
CA GLY A 314 7.35 24.38 2.19
C GLY A 314 7.41 22.85 2.25
N MET A 315 7.71 22.22 1.11
CA MET A 315 7.66 20.75 0.98
C MET A 315 8.70 20.03 1.85
N LYS A 316 9.92 20.56 1.96
CA LYS A 316 10.99 19.91 2.75
C LYS A 316 10.62 19.84 4.24
N ARG A 317 10.07 20.92 4.81
CA ARG A 317 9.67 20.96 6.23
C ARG A 317 8.49 20.04 6.51
N LEU A 318 7.53 19.96 5.58
CA LEU A 318 6.41 19.03 5.71
C LEU A 318 6.84 17.57 5.61
N MET A 319 7.80 17.24 4.73
CA MET A 319 8.38 15.89 4.66
C MET A 319 9.06 15.50 5.98
N LEU A 320 9.85 16.41 6.56
CA LEU A 320 10.48 16.23 7.88
C LEU A 320 9.43 16.03 8.98
N LEU A 321 8.44 16.92 9.05
CA LEU A 321 7.35 16.85 10.03
C LEU A 321 6.56 15.54 9.89
N GLY A 322 6.27 15.13 8.65
CA GLY A 322 5.57 13.89 8.35
C GLY A 322 6.34 12.66 8.84
N THR A 323 7.66 12.65 8.66
CA THR A 323 8.55 11.59 9.16
C THR A 323 8.54 11.51 10.69
N VAL A 324 8.62 12.66 11.36
CA VAL A 324 8.59 12.74 12.84
C VAL A 324 7.25 12.26 13.39
N LEU A 325 6.14 12.79 12.87
CA LEU A 325 4.80 12.42 13.34
C LEU A 325 4.51 10.94 13.12
N CYS A 326 4.88 10.39 11.96
CA CYS A 326 4.70 8.98 11.65
C CYS A 326 5.53 8.09 12.57
N GLY A 327 6.82 8.41 12.73
CA GLY A 327 7.73 7.64 13.57
C GLY A 327 7.33 7.66 15.05
N LEU A 328 6.92 8.82 15.57
CA LEU A 328 6.39 8.94 16.93
C LEU A 328 5.08 8.17 17.09
N GLY A 329 4.16 8.30 16.13
CA GLY A 329 2.87 7.61 16.14
C GLY A 329 3.02 6.09 16.18
N ILE A 330 3.90 5.52 15.34
CA ILE A 330 4.17 4.06 15.36
C ILE A 330 4.89 3.64 16.65
N SER A 331 5.89 4.41 17.07
CA SER A 331 6.69 4.06 18.25
C SER A 331 5.89 4.17 19.56
N SER A 332 4.85 5.00 19.61
CA SER A 332 3.99 5.18 20.80
C SER A 332 2.91 4.11 20.95
N LEU A 333 2.58 3.35 19.89
CA LEU A 333 1.54 2.32 19.90
C LEU A 333 1.62 1.31 21.06
N PRO A 334 2.75 0.61 21.31
CA PRO A 334 2.80 -0.45 22.30
C PRO A 334 2.71 0.06 23.75
N TYR A 335 2.81 1.37 23.95
CA TYR A 335 2.72 2.01 25.28
C TYR A 335 1.30 2.44 25.62
N VAL A 336 0.31 2.16 24.76
CA VAL A 336 -1.09 2.42 25.07
C VAL A 336 -1.58 1.34 26.06
N PRO A 337 -1.98 1.73 27.28
CA PRO A 337 -2.48 0.76 28.26
C PRO A 337 -3.91 0.33 27.89
N SER A 338 -4.27 -0.91 28.25
CA SER A 338 -5.61 -1.47 28.02
C SER A 338 -6.73 -0.64 28.67
N GLU A 339 -6.50 -0.11 29.88
CA GLU A 339 -7.45 0.76 30.60
C GLU A 339 -7.75 2.09 29.89
N ALA A 340 -6.81 2.57 29.06
CA ALA A 340 -6.96 3.79 28.27
C ALA A 340 -6.72 3.51 26.78
N SER A 341 -7.33 2.44 26.28
CA SER A 341 -7.22 1.99 24.88
C SER A 341 -7.55 3.08 23.86
N TRP A 342 -8.41 4.05 24.21
CA TRP A 342 -8.73 5.22 23.39
C TRP A 342 -7.52 6.08 23.00
N LEU A 343 -6.41 6.04 23.77
CA LEU A 343 -5.16 6.74 23.43
C LEU A 343 -4.54 6.27 22.13
N ILE A 344 -4.88 5.06 21.66
CA ILE A 344 -4.43 4.55 20.36
C ILE A 344 -4.90 5.44 19.20
N LEU A 345 -6.03 6.15 19.35
CA LEU A 345 -6.48 7.13 18.35
C LEU A 345 -5.46 8.27 18.18
N GLY A 346 -4.81 8.69 19.26
CA GLY A 346 -3.75 9.71 19.21
C GLY A 346 -2.51 9.21 18.44
N SER A 347 -2.04 8.01 18.77
CA SER A 347 -0.92 7.36 18.06
C SER A 347 -1.23 7.14 16.57
N SER A 348 -2.42 6.62 16.27
CA SER A 348 -2.93 6.40 14.91
C SER A 348 -3.12 7.71 14.15
N ALA A 349 -3.52 8.80 14.82
CA ALA A 349 -3.62 10.11 14.19
C ALA A 349 -2.25 10.67 13.80
N GLY A 350 -1.25 10.55 14.69
CA GLY A 350 0.13 10.94 14.40
C GLY A 350 0.70 10.18 13.19
N LEU A 351 0.42 8.88 13.14
CA LEU A 351 0.74 8.01 12.01
C LEU A 351 0.05 8.45 10.71
N ALA A 352 -1.26 8.62 10.73
CA ALA A 352 -2.06 8.96 9.56
C ALA A 352 -1.68 10.33 8.97
N ILE A 353 -1.55 11.34 9.84
CA ILE A 353 -1.10 12.68 9.47
C ILE A 353 0.32 12.62 8.95
N GLY A 354 1.21 11.91 9.65
CA GLY A 354 2.60 11.76 9.27
C GLY A 354 2.78 11.20 7.85
N ASN A 355 2.11 10.09 7.56
CA ASN A 355 2.07 9.48 6.23
C ASN A 355 1.41 10.40 5.18
N GLY A 356 0.32 11.06 5.55
CA GLY A 356 -0.38 12.01 4.67
C GLY A 356 0.45 13.24 4.28
N LEU A 357 1.38 13.67 5.12
CA LEU A 357 2.31 14.75 4.81
C LEU A 357 3.53 14.24 4.02
N PHE A 358 4.10 13.11 4.42
CA PHE A 358 5.34 12.59 3.84
C PHE A 358 5.18 12.16 2.38
N SER A 359 4.21 11.28 2.08
CA SER A 359 4.07 10.65 0.77
C SER A 359 3.96 11.65 -0.39
N PRO A 360 3.03 12.64 -0.36
CA PRO A 360 2.93 13.60 -1.47
C PRO A 360 4.13 14.57 -1.54
N THR A 361 4.72 14.96 -0.41
CA THR A 361 5.83 15.93 -0.41
C THR A 361 7.13 15.31 -0.89
N GLN A 362 7.43 14.07 -0.45
CA GLN A 362 8.59 13.32 -0.90
C GLN A 362 8.52 13.05 -2.41
N SER A 363 7.37 12.59 -2.91
CA SER A 363 7.21 12.32 -4.35
C SER A 363 7.33 13.58 -5.20
N SER A 364 6.85 14.72 -4.70
CA SER A 364 6.96 16.01 -5.39
C SER A 364 8.40 16.51 -5.45
N LEU A 365 9.12 16.44 -4.32
CA LEU A 365 10.54 16.81 -4.26
C LEU A 365 11.40 15.92 -5.16
N LEU A 366 11.14 14.60 -5.18
CA LEU A 366 11.86 13.68 -6.05
C LEU A 366 11.64 14.01 -7.54
N THR A 367 10.40 14.32 -7.92
CA THR A 367 10.06 14.73 -9.30
C THR A 367 10.81 15.99 -9.69
N PHE A 368 10.80 17.00 -8.81
CA PHE A 368 11.46 18.28 -9.05
C PHE A 368 12.98 18.12 -9.20
N GLU A 369 13.64 17.43 -8.27
CA GLU A 369 15.09 17.20 -8.33
C GLU A 369 15.50 16.38 -9.55
N ALA A 370 14.67 15.42 -9.98
CA ALA A 370 14.92 14.67 -11.21
C ALA A 370 14.88 15.58 -12.45
N GLN A 371 13.92 16.51 -12.53
CA GLN A 371 13.81 17.45 -13.63
C GLN A 371 14.96 18.46 -13.67
N VAL A 372 15.32 19.03 -12.51
CA VAL A 372 16.44 19.98 -12.39
C VAL A 372 17.77 19.30 -12.75
N GLY A 373 17.96 18.04 -12.36
CA GLY A 373 19.14 17.25 -12.72
C GLY A 373 19.17 16.74 -14.15
N GLY A 374 18.12 16.99 -14.96
CA GLY A 374 18.02 16.47 -16.33
C GLY A 374 17.94 14.95 -16.40
N HIS A 375 17.47 14.29 -15.34
CA HIS A 375 17.37 12.83 -15.26
C HIS A 375 16.02 12.35 -15.83
N GLU A 376 16.02 11.16 -16.43
CA GLU A 376 14.79 10.55 -16.92
C GLU A 376 13.83 10.24 -15.75
N LEU A 377 12.70 10.93 -15.70
CA LEU A 377 11.71 10.80 -14.63
C LEU A 377 11.21 9.35 -14.48
N GLY A 378 11.08 8.62 -15.59
CA GLY A 378 10.68 7.22 -15.59
C GLY A 378 11.68 6.31 -14.87
N MET A 379 12.98 6.52 -15.07
CA MET A 379 14.04 5.79 -14.35
C MET A 379 13.99 6.08 -12.86
N VAL A 380 13.83 7.36 -12.49
CA VAL A 380 13.78 7.79 -11.08
C VAL A 380 12.57 7.23 -10.34
N MET A 381 11.39 7.34 -10.95
CA MET A 381 10.15 6.81 -10.38
C MET A 381 10.14 5.28 -10.36
N GLY A 382 10.70 4.63 -11.37
CA GLY A 382 10.86 3.17 -11.41
C GLY A 382 11.76 2.66 -10.28
N ALA A 383 12.88 3.35 -10.02
CA ALA A 383 13.74 3.03 -8.88
C ALA A 383 13.03 3.26 -7.54
N GLN A 384 12.31 4.38 -7.36
CA GLN A 384 11.51 4.63 -6.15
C GLN A 384 10.53 3.49 -5.87
N GLU A 385 9.82 3.00 -6.90
CA GLU A 385 8.89 1.88 -6.78
C GLU A 385 9.59 0.56 -6.46
N GLY A 386 10.75 0.30 -7.08
CA GLY A 386 11.58 -0.86 -6.75
C GLY A 386 11.99 -0.88 -5.28
N TYR A 387 12.51 0.23 -4.75
CA TYR A 387 12.82 0.37 -3.33
C TYR A 387 11.56 0.28 -2.45
N GLY A 388 10.44 0.88 -2.86
CA GLY A 388 9.18 0.79 -2.12
C GLY A 388 8.61 -0.63 -2.06
N ALA A 389 8.83 -1.45 -3.09
CA ALA A 389 8.49 -2.86 -3.08
C ALA A 389 9.41 -3.67 -2.14
N LEU A 390 10.73 -3.43 -2.17
CA LEU A 390 11.68 -4.04 -1.24
C LEU A 390 11.34 -3.70 0.22
N ALA A 391 10.98 -2.44 0.50
CA ALA A 391 10.54 -2.01 1.83
C ALA A 391 9.28 -2.76 2.31
N ARG A 392 8.34 -3.07 1.41
CA ARG A 392 7.12 -3.85 1.72
C ARG A 392 7.36 -5.35 1.88
N ILE A 393 8.51 -5.86 1.43
CA ILE A 393 8.94 -7.25 1.67
C ILE A 393 9.73 -7.33 2.97
N ILE A 394 10.75 -6.48 3.12
CA ILE A 394 11.69 -6.53 4.25
C ILE A 394 11.01 -6.07 5.54
N GLY A 395 10.18 -5.03 5.51
CA GLY A 395 9.56 -4.47 6.71
C GLY A 395 8.71 -5.47 7.49
N PRO A 396 7.68 -6.09 6.88
CA PRO A 396 6.85 -7.09 7.57
C PRO A 396 7.64 -8.32 8.04
N LEU A 397 8.62 -8.80 7.26
CA LEU A 397 9.47 -9.92 7.67
C LEU A 397 10.34 -9.56 8.88
N LEU A 398 10.99 -8.39 8.84
CA LEU A 398 11.81 -7.92 9.95
C LEU A 398 10.96 -7.70 11.20
N ALA A 399 9.79 -7.09 11.04
CA ALA A 399 8.86 -6.84 12.13
C ALA A 399 8.36 -8.13 12.76
N ALA A 400 7.96 -9.11 11.95
CA ALA A 400 7.48 -10.40 12.44
C ALA A 400 8.60 -11.25 13.06
N TYR A 401 9.83 -11.18 12.53
CA TYR A 401 11.00 -11.82 13.14
C TYR A 401 11.37 -11.18 14.49
N LEU A 402 11.41 -9.84 14.55
CA LEU A 402 11.67 -9.14 15.82
C LEU A 402 10.57 -9.43 16.83
N TRP A 403 9.31 -9.46 16.39
CA TRP A 403 8.17 -9.84 17.21
C TRP A 403 8.34 -11.27 17.73
N SER A 404 8.61 -12.24 16.86
CA SER A 404 8.67 -13.66 17.25
C SER A 404 9.71 -13.95 18.32
N VAL A 405 10.86 -13.27 18.28
CA VAL A 405 11.93 -13.46 19.26
C VAL A 405 11.79 -12.59 20.52
N THR A 406 10.90 -11.59 20.51
CA THR A 406 10.77 -10.64 21.64
C THR A 406 9.40 -10.61 22.31
N VAL A 407 8.37 -11.22 21.72
CA VAL A 407 6.99 -11.17 22.24
C VAL A 407 6.87 -11.74 23.65
N GLU A 408 7.55 -12.85 23.93
CA GLU A 408 7.64 -13.48 25.26
C GLU A 408 8.89 -13.05 26.05
N GLY A 409 9.65 -12.09 25.52
CA GLY A 409 10.88 -11.64 26.14
C GLY A 409 10.63 -10.73 27.36
N SER A 410 11.69 -10.49 28.16
CA SER A 410 11.63 -9.68 29.37
C SER A 410 12.65 -8.54 29.37
N GLY A 411 12.43 -7.55 30.25
CA GLY A 411 13.30 -6.38 30.39
C GLY A 411 13.17 -5.41 29.21
N ILE A 412 14.27 -5.17 28.48
CA ILE A 412 14.27 -4.28 27.31
C ILE A 412 13.82 -4.98 26.02
N TRP A 413 13.94 -6.32 25.97
CA TRP A 413 13.62 -7.15 24.81
C TRP A 413 12.22 -7.73 24.97
N THR A 414 11.21 -6.89 24.77
CA THR A 414 9.77 -7.27 24.85
C THR A 414 9.09 -7.01 23.50
N TYR A 415 7.78 -7.27 23.37
CA TYR A 415 6.99 -6.93 22.18
C TYR A 415 7.13 -5.46 21.73
N HIS A 416 7.50 -4.54 22.64
CA HIS A 416 7.81 -3.15 22.33
C HIS A 416 9.01 -2.98 21.39
N THR A 417 9.92 -3.96 21.33
CA THR A 417 11.17 -3.92 20.57
C THR A 417 10.92 -3.69 19.09
N CYS A 418 9.90 -4.35 18.52
CA CYS A 418 9.55 -4.18 17.11
C CYS A 418 9.20 -2.71 16.77
N PHE A 419 8.37 -2.08 17.61
CA PHE A 419 8.00 -0.67 17.44
C PHE A 419 9.16 0.28 17.67
N ARG A 420 10.03 0.01 18.65
CA ARG A 420 11.28 0.77 18.87
C ARG A 420 12.21 0.66 17.67
N ALA A 421 12.33 -0.52 17.07
CA ALA A 421 13.14 -0.73 15.87
C ALA A 421 12.57 0.07 14.68
N SER A 422 11.24 0.09 14.50
CA SER A 422 10.60 0.99 13.52
C SER A 422 10.93 2.47 13.82
N GLY A 423 10.86 2.89 15.08
CA GLY A 423 11.29 4.23 15.51
C GLY A 423 12.74 4.56 15.13
N VAL A 424 13.67 3.62 15.29
CA VAL A 424 15.07 3.78 14.84
C VAL A 424 15.15 3.93 13.31
N VAL A 425 14.36 3.18 12.55
CA VAL A 425 14.27 3.33 11.09
C VAL A 425 13.80 4.73 10.70
N PHE A 426 12.78 5.27 11.37
CA PHE A 426 12.32 6.65 11.16
C PHE A 426 13.38 7.69 11.57
N LEU A 427 14.12 7.47 12.66
CA LEU A 427 15.22 8.34 13.05
C LEU A 427 16.34 8.35 11.99
N MET A 428 16.69 7.20 11.41
CA MET A 428 17.63 7.14 10.29
C MET A 428 17.12 7.93 9.08
N ALA A 429 15.85 7.78 8.71
CA ALA A 429 15.23 8.55 7.64
C ALA A 429 15.28 10.06 7.92
N LEU A 430 15.04 10.46 9.17
CA LEU A 430 15.06 11.86 9.60
C LEU A 430 16.47 12.47 9.53
N VAL A 431 17.49 11.74 10.01
CA VAL A 431 18.90 12.19 9.94
C VAL A 431 19.34 12.43 8.50
N LEU A 432 18.94 11.56 7.56
CA LEU A 432 19.24 11.73 6.14
C LEU A 432 18.56 12.98 5.56
N GLN A 433 17.34 13.30 5.99
CA GLN A 433 16.62 14.47 5.52
C GLN A 433 17.24 15.81 6.00
N PHE A 434 17.87 15.83 7.17
CA PHE A 434 18.60 17.02 7.62
C PHE A 434 19.83 17.32 6.75
N ASN A 435 20.50 16.28 6.27
CA ASN A 435 21.65 16.40 5.37
C ASN A 435 21.27 16.68 3.91
N LEU A 436 19.97 16.68 3.59
CA LEU A 436 19.46 16.88 2.24
C LEU A 436 19.69 18.33 1.77
N LYS A 437 20.57 18.52 0.78
CA LYS A 437 20.74 19.80 0.06
C LYS A 437 19.92 19.75 -1.22
N LEU A 438 18.80 20.47 -1.23
CA LEU A 438 17.96 20.63 -2.42
C LEU A 438 18.57 21.68 -3.34
N ASN A 439 18.45 21.47 -4.65
CA ASN A 439 18.91 22.41 -5.67
C ASN A 439 17.89 23.55 -5.92
N GLY A 440 16.72 23.48 -5.27
CA GLY A 440 15.68 24.51 -5.23
C GLY A 440 14.43 23.99 -4.50
N GLU A 441 13.45 24.86 -4.22
CA GLU A 441 12.09 24.43 -3.89
C GLU A 441 11.17 24.67 -5.10
N PRO A 442 10.21 23.76 -5.37
CA PRO A 442 9.22 24.00 -6.41
C PRO A 442 8.45 25.30 -6.11
N PRO A 443 8.15 26.13 -7.14
CA PRO A 443 7.48 27.41 -6.94
C PRO A 443 6.11 27.20 -6.26
N SER A 444 5.79 28.06 -5.29
CA SER A 444 4.48 28.02 -4.60
C SER A 444 3.38 28.37 -5.59
N ARG A 445 2.21 27.73 -5.44
CA ARG A 445 1.06 27.91 -6.36
C ARG A 445 0.56 29.36 -6.46
N GLY A 446 0.98 30.24 -5.54
CA GLY A 446 0.61 31.66 -5.52
C GLY A 446 1.44 32.56 -6.45
N THR A 447 2.56 32.10 -6.99
CA THR A 447 3.50 32.99 -7.72
C THR A 447 3.18 33.13 -9.22
N THR A 448 2.36 32.25 -9.79
CA THR A 448 2.01 32.27 -11.22
C THR A 448 0.83 33.19 -11.58
N ALA A 449 0.24 33.90 -10.61
CA ALA A 449 -0.91 34.78 -10.85
C ALA A 449 -0.56 36.28 -10.97
N GLN A 450 0.74 36.64 -11.03
CA GLN A 450 1.18 38.04 -11.13
C GLN A 450 2.07 38.35 -12.34
N GLU A 451 2.29 37.40 -13.25
CA GLU A 451 3.01 37.62 -14.50
C GLU A 451 2.22 37.07 -15.70
N GLU A 452 1.01 37.59 -15.91
CA GLU A 452 0.38 37.69 -17.24
C GLU A 452 -0.33 39.04 -17.39
#